data_AF-A0AAV5DTN0-F1
#
_entry.id   AF-A0AAV5DTN0-F1
#
_cell.length_a   1.000
_cell.length_b   1.000
_cell.length_c   1.000
_cell.angle_alpha   90.00
_cell.angle_beta   90.00
_cell.angle_gamma   90.00
#
_symmetry.space_group_name_H-M   'P 1'
#
loop_
_entity.id
_entity.type
_entity.pdbx_description
1 polymer ?
#
loop_
_entity_poly.entity_id
_entity_poly.type
_entity_poly.pdbx_seq_one_letter_code
_entity_poly.pdbx_strand_id
1 'polypeptide(L)'
;MGVRNAAQRKLFDELGITAEDLPIDQFIPLGRLLYKAPSDGKWGEHEFFKDLSFCLAISVDYLLFMVRDVKMDPNSEEVADVKYMNRDQLKALVRKADAGEDGVKLSPWFRLVVDNFLMSWWDHVEQGTLQEVADMKTIHKL
;
A
#
# COMPACT_ATOMS: atom_id res chain seq x y z
N MET A 1 11.42 12.69 -5.94
CA MET A 1 10.55 13.77 -5.42
C MET A 1 9.08 13.56 -5.76
N GLY A 2 8.71 13.26 -7.03
CA GLY A 2 7.30 13.16 -7.43
C GLY A 2 6.42 12.19 -6.62
N VAL A 3 6.91 10.99 -6.29
CA VAL A 3 6.12 9.97 -5.58
C VAL A 3 5.73 10.41 -4.17
N ARG A 4 6.62 11.09 -3.44
CA ARG A 4 6.33 11.54 -2.07
C ARG A 4 5.29 12.68 -2.05
N ASN A 5 5.36 13.59 -3.03
CA ASN A 5 4.34 14.63 -3.20
C ASN A 5 2.98 14.03 -3.57
N ALA A 6 2.98 13.02 -4.43
CA ALA A 6 1.76 12.31 -4.80
C ALA A 6 1.15 11.59 -3.59
N ALA A 7 1.97 10.94 -2.76
CA ALA A 7 1.53 10.28 -1.53
C ALA A 7 0.92 11.27 -0.53
N GLN A 8 1.59 12.41 -0.28
CA GLN A 8 1.04 13.45 0.60
C GLN A 8 -0.32 13.96 0.10
N ARG A 9 -0.44 14.25 -1.20
CA ARG A 9 -1.72 14.69 -1.79
C ARG A 9 -2.81 13.63 -1.62
N LYS A 10 -2.50 12.36 -1.92
CA LYS A 10 -3.48 11.28 -1.79
C LYS A 10 -3.91 11.03 -0.34
N LEU A 11 -2.99 11.11 0.62
CA LEU A 11 -3.32 10.98 2.03
C LEU A 11 -4.19 12.14 2.54
N PHE A 12 -4.05 13.33 1.97
CA PHE A 12 -4.98 14.42 2.23
C PHE A 12 -6.36 14.14 1.61
N ASP A 13 -6.41 13.73 0.34
CA ASP A 13 -7.67 13.48 -0.37
C ASP A 13 -8.50 12.33 0.23
N GLU A 14 -7.83 11.27 0.72
CA GLU A 14 -8.48 10.06 1.26
C GLU A 14 -8.67 10.11 2.77
N LEU A 15 -7.65 10.54 3.53
CA LEU A 15 -7.63 10.47 4.99
C LEU A 15 -7.69 11.85 5.68
N GLY A 16 -7.73 12.95 4.91
CA GLY A 16 -7.80 14.31 5.46
C GLY A 16 -6.52 14.77 6.17
N ILE A 17 -5.41 14.02 6.04
CA ILE A 17 -4.19 14.31 6.79
C ILE A 17 -3.47 15.50 6.17
N THR A 18 -3.22 16.54 6.96
CA THR A 18 -2.61 17.78 6.46
C THR A 18 -1.12 17.63 6.18
N ALA A 19 -0.59 18.52 5.31
CA ALA A 19 0.83 18.54 4.97
C ALA A 19 1.75 18.84 6.18
N GLU A 20 1.22 19.53 7.20
CA GLU A 20 1.93 19.82 8.46
C GLU A 20 2.20 18.54 9.25
N ASP A 21 1.23 17.62 9.24
CA ASP A 21 1.34 16.31 9.89
C ASP A 21 2.13 15.31 9.03
N LEU A 22 2.26 15.53 7.72
CA LEU A 22 3.00 14.65 6.79
C LEU A 22 4.10 15.37 5.99
N PRO A 23 5.20 15.82 6.60
CA PRO A 23 6.31 16.42 5.86
C PRO A 23 6.91 15.45 4.82
N ILE A 24 7.06 15.93 3.59
CA ILE A 24 7.50 15.12 2.42
C ILE A 24 8.88 14.49 2.63
N ASP A 25 9.75 15.15 3.38
CA ASP A 25 11.10 14.71 3.70
C ASP A 25 11.13 13.52 4.67
N GLN A 26 10.08 13.33 5.47
CA GLN A 26 9.98 12.25 6.47
C GLN A 26 9.48 10.92 5.90
N PHE A 27 9.00 10.87 4.66
CA PHE A 27 8.70 9.59 4.02
C PHE A 27 9.98 8.78 3.80
N ILE A 28 9.97 7.55 4.32
CA ILE A 28 11.06 6.58 4.16
C ILE A 28 10.67 5.63 3.01
N PRO A 29 11.35 5.72 1.85
CA PRO A 29 11.09 4.81 0.75
C PRO A 29 11.81 3.49 1.01
N LEU A 30 11.06 2.44 1.31
CA LEU A 30 11.63 1.14 1.70
C LEU A 30 11.94 0.24 0.51
N GLY A 31 11.17 0.35 -0.57
CA GLY A 31 11.41 -0.49 -1.73
C GLY A 31 10.51 -0.20 -2.91
N ARG A 32 10.75 -0.95 -3.98
CA ARG A 32 9.91 -0.96 -5.18
C ARG A 32 9.44 -2.38 -5.45
N LEU A 33 8.14 -2.53 -5.59
CA LEU A 33 7.50 -3.79 -5.90
C LEU A 33 7.02 -3.78 -7.36
N LEU A 34 7.35 -4.84 -8.09
CA LEU A 34 6.79 -5.11 -9.40
C LEU A 34 5.95 -6.37 -9.32
N TYR A 35 4.64 -6.25 -9.51
CA TYR A 35 3.74 -7.40 -9.53
C TYR A 35 2.81 -7.37 -10.74
N LYS A 36 2.25 -8.55 -11.03
CA LYS A 36 1.28 -8.74 -12.10
C LYS A 36 -0.07 -9.03 -11.47
N ALA A 37 -1.05 -8.16 -11.71
CA ALA A 37 -2.43 -8.41 -11.33
C ALA A 37 -3.27 -8.74 -12.58
N PRO A 38 -4.06 -9.82 -12.59
CA PRO A 38 -5.07 -10.02 -13.63
C PRO A 38 -6.12 -8.90 -13.50
N SER A 39 -6.30 -8.11 -14.57
CA SER A 39 -7.32 -7.06 -14.62
C SER A 39 -8.58 -7.64 -15.29
N ASP A 40 -9.70 -7.64 -14.57
CA ASP A 40 -11.01 -7.95 -15.15
C ASP A 40 -11.38 -6.83 -16.13
N GLY A 41 -11.40 -7.17 -17.43
CA GLY A 41 -11.53 -6.24 -18.57
C GLY A 41 -12.89 -5.55 -18.71
N LYS A 42 -13.35 -4.83 -17.68
CA LYS A 42 -14.69 -4.22 -17.62
C LYS A 42 -14.74 -2.69 -17.52
N TRP A 43 -13.65 -1.98 -17.79
CA TRP A 43 -13.70 -0.52 -17.86
C TRP A 43 -13.26 -0.05 -19.25
N GLY A 44 -14.25 0.34 -20.05
CA GLY A 44 -14.07 0.83 -21.42
C GLY A 44 -14.51 2.28 -21.54
N GLU A 45 -13.81 3.01 -22.40
CA GLU A 45 -14.31 4.19 -23.11
C GLU A 45 -13.99 3.94 -24.60
N HIS A 46 -15.07 3.78 -25.38
CA HIS A 46 -15.20 3.87 -26.84
C HIS A 46 -14.09 3.34 -27.79
N GLU A 47 -14.45 2.27 -28.51
CA GLU A 47 -13.91 1.80 -29.80
C GLU A 47 -12.39 1.89 -30.03
N PHE A 48 -11.59 0.91 -29.57
CA PHE A 48 -10.38 0.53 -30.34
C PHE A 48 -9.82 -0.88 -30.12
N PHE A 49 -10.22 -1.64 -29.09
CA PHE A 49 -9.61 -2.94 -28.83
C PHE A 49 -10.63 -4.07 -28.74
N LYS A 50 -11.20 -4.42 -29.90
CA LYS A 50 -11.71 -5.78 -30.11
C LYS A 50 -10.50 -6.66 -30.40
N ASP A 51 -10.04 -7.39 -29.39
CA ASP A 51 -8.90 -8.34 -29.35
C ASP A 51 -7.72 -7.93 -28.45
N LEU A 52 -7.99 -7.75 -27.15
CA LEU A 52 -6.94 -7.83 -26.14
C LEU A 52 -7.42 -8.53 -24.86
N SER A 53 -7.80 -9.80 -25.01
CA SER A 53 -8.01 -10.72 -23.89
C SER A 53 -6.65 -11.12 -23.28
N PHE A 54 -5.95 -10.16 -22.66
CA PHE A 54 -4.93 -10.30 -21.61
C PHE A 54 -4.16 -8.97 -21.51
N CYS A 55 -4.75 -7.95 -20.87
CA CYS A 55 -3.97 -6.82 -20.38
C CYS A 55 -3.29 -7.24 -19.08
N LEU A 56 -2.04 -7.70 -19.20
CA LEU A 56 -1.17 -7.89 -18.03
C LEU A 56 -0.72 -6.50 -17.54
N ALA A 57 -1.43 -5.93 -16.58
CA ALA A 57 -0.98 -4.72 -15.92
C ALA A 57 0.26 -5.06 -15.08
N ILE A 58 1.39 -4.44 -15.43
CA ILE A 58 2.65 -4.50 -14.69
C ILE A 58 2.76 -3.15 -13.95
N SER A 59 2.50 -3.14 -12.63
CA SER A 59 2.63 -1.94 -11.80
C SER A 59 3.96 -1.96 -11.04
N VAL A 60 4.68 -0.83 -11.08
CA VAL A 60 5.82 -0.58 -10.19
C VAL A 60 5.32 0.28 -9.04
N ASP A 61 5.09 -0.33 -7.89
CA ASP A 61 4.64 0.35 -6.69
C ASP A 61 5.83 0.75 -5.82
N TYR A 62 5.82 2.00 -5.35
CA TYR A 62 6.79 2.52 -4.41
C TYR A 62 6.25 2.33 -2.99
N LEU A 63 6.97 1.59 -2.16
CA LEU A 63 6.59 1.35 -0.78
C LEU A 63 7.18 2.45 0.08
N LEU A 64 6.31 3.36 0.54
CA LEU A 64 6.66 4.47 1.40
C LEU A 64 6.14 4.22 2.81
N PHE A 65 6.99 4.46 3.81
CA PHE A 65 6.64 4.33 5.22
C PHE A 65 6.78 5.68 5.93
N MET A 66 5.91 5.88 6.91
CA MET A 66 5.99 6.98 7.87
C MET A 66 5.52 6.47 9.23
N VAL A 67 6.24 6.82 10.28
CA VAL A 67 5.90 6.48 11.65
C VAL A 67 5.67 7.78 12.40
N ARG A 68 4.40 8.13 12.63
CA ARG A 68 4.01 9.40 13.25
C ARG A 68 2.57 9.34 13.74
N ASP A 69 2.28 10.09 14.79
CA ASP A 69 0.91 10.39 15.19
C ASP A 69 0.36 11.51 14.30
N VAL A 70 -0.80 11.26 13.69
CA VAL A 70 -1.44 12.17 12.74
C VAL A 70 -2.93 12.31 13.08
N LYS A 71 -3.52 13.44 12.73
CA LYS A 71 -4.97 13.60 12.79
C LYS A 71 -5.57 13.17 11.45
N MET A 72 -6.61 12.36 11.51
CA MET A 72 -7.30 11.86 10.33
C MET A 72 -8.74 12.39 10.30
N ASP A 73 -9.19 12.75 9.11
CA ASP A 73 -10.57 13.10 8.77
C ASP A 73 -10.93 12.38 7.47
N PRO A 74 -11.25 11.07 7.52
CA PRO A 74 -11.39 10.24 6.33
C PRO A 74 -12.57 10.65 5.46
N ASN A 75 -12.34 10.68 4.14
CA ASN A 75 -13.39 10.92 3.16
C ASN A 75 -14.22 9.64 2.95
N SER A 76 -15.50 9.66 3.32
CA SER A 76 -16.40 8.49 3.24
C SER A 76 -16.65 7.97 1.82
N GLU A 77 -16.43 8.79 0.79
CA GLU A 77 -16.55 8.36 -0.61
C GLU A 77 -15.37 7.49 -1.07
N GLU A 78 -14.22 7.61 -0.40
CA GLU A 78 -12.98 6.88 -0.74
C GLU A 78 -12.66 5.79 0.29
N VAL A 79 -12.89 6.06 1.59
CA VAL A 79 -12.50 5.22 2.71
C VAL A 79 -13.73 4.90 3.56
N ALA A 80 -14.09 3.61 3.60
CA ALA A 80 -15.25 3.16 4.38
C ALA A 80 -14.99 3.12 5.89
N ASP A 81 -13.79 2.73 6.31
CA ASP A 81 -13.40 2.67 7.73
C ASP A 81 -11.87 2.68 7.87
N VAL A 82 -11.38 3.11 9.03
CA VAL A 82 -9.94 3.14 9.38
C VAL A 82 -9.72 2.46 10.71
N LYS A 83 -8.70 1.59 10.76
CA LYS A 83 -8.36 0.86 11.98
C LYS A 83 -6.85 0.74 12.17
N TYR A 84 -6.37 1.23 13.31
CA TYR A 84 -5.03 0.93 13.79
C TYR A 84 -4.96 -0.49 14.33
N MET A 85 -3.90 -1.21 13.96
CA MET A 85 -3.72 -2.60 14.36
C MET A 85 -2.30 -2.82 14.86
N ASN A 86 -2.18 -3.62 15.92
CA ASN A 86 -0.90 -4.19 16.30
C ASN A 86 -0.56 -5.42 15.45
N ARG A 87 0.64 -5.96 15.65
CA ARG A 87 1.17 -7.09 14.87
C ARG A 87 0.29 -8.34 14.95
N ASP A 88 -0.27 -8.65 16.12
CA ASP A 88 -1.12 -9.83 16.31
C ASP A 88 -2.50 -9.66 15.69
N GLN A 89 -3.07 -8.46 15.77
CA GLN A 89 -4.31 -8.10 15.10
C GLN A 89 -4.18 -8.20 13.57
N LEU A 90 -3.04 -7.75 13.01
CA LEU A 90 -2.77 -7.90 11.59
C LEU A 90 -2.65 -9.37 11.18
N LYS A 91 -1.90 -10.18 11.94
CA LYS A 91 -1.80 -11.63 11.68
C LYS A 91 -3.16 -12.32 11.76
N ALA A 92 -4.02 -11.91 12.69
CA ALA A 92 -5.38 -12.42 12.79
C ALA A 92 -6.23 -12.00 11.58
N LEU A 93 -6.11 -10.75 11.11
CA LEU A 93 -6.81 -10.27 9.92
C LEU A 93 -6.45 -11.07 8.66
N VAL A 94 -5.15 -11.34 8.48
CA VAL A 94 -4.61 -12.17 7.40
C VAL A 94 -5.19 -13.58 7.44
N ARG A 95 -5.21 -14.21 8.62
CA ARG A 95 -5.81 -15.54 8.80
C ARG A 95 -7.30 -15.57 8.50
N LYS A 96 -8.05 -14.55 8.93
CA LYS A 96 -9.48 -14.43 8.62
C LYS A 96 -9.73 -14.30 7.12
N ALA A 97 -8.93 -13.49 6.44
CA ALA A 97 -9.02 -13.34 4.99
C ALA A 97 -8.75 -14.67 4.26
N ASP A 98 -7.75 -15.44 4.71
CA ASP A 98 -7.41 -16.75 4.15
C ASP A 98 -8.51 -17.79 4.38
N ALA A 99 -9.14 -17.74 5.55
CA ALA A 99 -10.25 -18.63 5.91
C ALA A 99 -11.59 -18.21 5.27
N GLY A 100 -11.66 -17.04 4.60
CA GLY A 100 -12.90 -16.48 4.08
C GLY A 100 -13.89 -16.05 5.18
N GLU A 101 -13.40 -15.80 6.39
CA GLU A 101 -14.19 -15.40 7.55
C GLU A 101 -14.53 -13.90 7.51
N ASP A 102 -15.68 -13.54 8.07
CA ASP A 102 -16.16 -12.16 8.22
C ASP A 102 -16.23 -11.35 6.91
N GLY A 103 -16.15 -12.01 5.76
CA GLY A 103 -16.11 -11.36 4.44
C GLY A 103 -14.86 -10.52 4.20
N VAL A 104 -13.79 -10.71 4.99
CA VAL A 104 -12.55 -9.94 4.88
C VAL A 104 -11.86 -10.24 3.56
N LYS A 105 -11.61 -9.21 2.76
CA LYS A 105 -10.83 -9.29 1.52
C LYS A 105 -9.59 -8.42 1.65
N LEU A 106 -8.43 -8.98 1.33
CA LEU A 106 -7.17 -8.25 1.25
C LEU A 106 -6.82 -8.00 -0.21
N SER A 107 -6.25 -6.83 -0.50
CA SER A 107 -5.74 -6.56 -1.83
C SER A 107 -4.54 -7.47 -2.12
N PRO A 108 -4.36 -7.94 -3.37
CA PRO A 108 -3.25 -8.83 -3.72
C PRO A 108 -1.88 -8.24 -3.40
N TRP A 109 -1.67 -6.95 -3.65
CA TRP A 109 -0.40 -6.28 -3.36
C TRP A 109 -0.14 -6.17 -1.85
N PHE A 110 -1.18 -5.91 -1.04
CA PHE A 110 -1.02 -5.84 0.41
C PHE A 110 -0.60 -7.19 0.97
N ARG A 111 -1.19 -8.27 0.45
CA ARG A 111 -0.78 -9.63 0.83
C ARG A 111 0.69 -9.90 0.53
N LEU A 112 1.15 -9.54 -0.67
CA LEU A 112 2.56 -9.68 -1.05
C LEU A 112 3.47 -8.91 -0.09
N VAL A 113 3.11 -7.69 0.29
CA VAL A 113 3.89 -6.88 1.23
C VAL A 113 3.93 -7.51 2.62
N VAL A 114 2.79 -7.98 3.12
CA VAL A 114 2.68 -8.62 4.44
C VAL A 114 3.54 -9.88 4.53
N ASP A 115 3.45 -10.76 3.53
CA ASP A 115 4.10 -12.07 3.55
C ASP A 115 5.62 -11.99 3.37
N ASN A 116 6.11 -11.00 2.60
CA ASN A 116 7.51 -10.94 2.21
C ASN A 116 8.33 -9.91 3.00
N PHE A 117 7.71 -8.81 3.45
CA PHE A 117 8.47 -7.64 3.91
C PHE A 117 8.00 -7.07 5.25
N LEU A 118 6.69 -6.94 5.44
CA LEU A 118 6.13 -6.12 6.52
C LEU A 118 6.56 -6.58 7.92
N MET A 119 6.62 -7.89 8.16
CA MET A 119 7.01 -8.42 9.47
C MET A 119 8.47 -8.08 9.81
N SER A 120 9.37 -8.15 8.83
CA SER A 120 10.77 -7.75 9.00
C SER A 120 10.88 -6.24 9.20
N TRP A 121 10.19 -5.43 8.38
CA TRP A 121 10.20 -3.97 8.54
C TRP A 121 9.64 -3.53 9.89
N TRP A 122 8.65 -4.23 10.43
CA TRP A 122 8.10 -3.95 11.75
C TRP A 122 9.17 -4.09 12.86
N ASP A 123 10.03 -5.11 12.78
CA ASP A 123 11.15 -5.27 13.72
C ASP A 123 12.13 -4.10 13.63
N HIS A 124 12.40 -3.60 12.41
CA HIS A 124 13.25 -2.43 12.21
C HIS A 124 12.60 -1.11 12.67
N VAL A 125 11.27 -0.99 12.63
CA VAL A 125 10.56 0.14 13.23
C VAL A 125 10.75 0.14 14.75
N GLU A 126 10.55 -1.01 15.41
CA GLU A 126 10.72 -1.13 16.86
C GLU A 126 12.16 -0.89 17.32
N GLN A 127 13.14 -1.24 16.48
CA GLN A 127 14.56 -1.01 16.76
C GLN A 127 15.05 0.40 16.36
N GLY A 128 14.23 1.18 15.64
CA GLY A 128 14.63 2.48 15.11
C GLY A 128 15.65 2.42 13.96
N THR A 129 15.79 1.27 13.30
CA THR A 129 16.75 1.01 12.20
C THR A 129 16.09 0.92 10.83
N LEU A 130 14.88 1.49 10.67
CA LEU A 130 14.09 1.39 9.45
C LEU A 130 14.83 1.92 8.20
N GLN A 131 15.75 2.88 8.34
CA GLN A 131 16.54 3.36 7.21
C GLN A 131 17.54 2.32 6.67
N GLU A 132 17.96 1.34 7.47
CA GLU A 132 18.95 0.33 7.08
C GLU A 132 18.38 -0.68 6.08
N VAL A 133 17.06 -0.90 6.12
CA VAL A 133 16.34 -1.80 5.22
C VAL A 133 15.77 -1.12 3.98
N ALA A 134 16.04 0.18 3.80
CA ALA A 134 15.60 0.91 2.62
C ALA A 134 16.41 0.49 1.38
N ASP A 135 15.78 -0.27 0.47
CA ASP A 135 16.39 -0.68 -0.80
C ASP A 135 15.66 -0.09 -2.01
N MET A 136 16.17 1.04 -2.48
CA MET A 136 15.68 1.71 -3.68
C MET A 136 16.42 1.29 -4.96
N LYS A 137 17.36 0.33 -4.89
CA LYS A 137 18.11 -0.17 -6.04
C LYS A 137 17.48 -1.43 -6.61
N THR A 138 16.98 -2.30 -5.75
CA THR A 138 16.28 -3.52 -6.17
C THR A 138 14.86 -3.20 -6.61
N ILE A 139 14.35 -3.99 -7.54
CA ILE A 139 12.91 -4.04 -7.87
C ILE A 139 12.51 -5.49 -7.58
N HIS A 140 11.73 -5.68 -6.52
CA HIS A 140 11.25 -7.00 -6.14
C HIS A 140 10.18 -7.43 -7.13
N LYS A 141 10.43 -8.49 -7.89
CA LYS A 141 9.48 -9.05 -8.86
C LYS A 141 8.72 -10.19 -8.19
N LEU A 142 7.42 -10.02 -7.97
CA LEU A 142 6.53 -11.00 -7.35
C LEU A 142 5.39 -11.40 -8.31
#